data_AF-A0A9I9EJC7-F1
#
_entry.id   AF-A0A9I9EJC7-F1
#
_cell.length_a   1.000
_cell.length_b   1.000
_cell.length_c   1.000
_cell.angle_alpha   90.00
_cell.angle_beta   90.00
_cell.angle_gamma   90.00
#
_symmetry.space_group_name_H-M   'P 1'
#
loop_
_entity.id
_entity.type
_entity.pdbx_description
1 polymer ?
#
loop_
_entity_poly.entity_id
_entity_poly.type
_entity_poly.pdbx_seq_one_letter_code
_entity_poly.pdbx_strand_id
1 'polypeptide(L)' 'MAMEYFKSVEGGLLVDASCGSGLFSRKFAKSGSFSGVIALDFSENMLLQCYDFIKKDATLLNR' A
#
# COMPACT_ATOMS: atom_id res chain seq x y z
N MET A 1 -11.75 -10.15 -4.70
CA MET A 1 -10.44 -10.81 -4.43
C MET A 1 -9.55 -9.83 -3.68
N ALA A 2 -9.02 -10.22 -2.52
CA ALA A 2 -8.43 -9.37 -1.47
C ALA A 2 -9.34 -8.27 -0.90
N MET A 3 -9.77 -7.29 -1.70
CA MET A 3 -10.59 -6.15 -1.24
C MET A 3 -11.88 -6.53 -0.52
N GLU A 4 -12.56 -7.58 -0.98
CA GLU A 4 -13.80 -8.08 -0.35
C GLU A 4 -13.59 -8.47 1.13
N TYR A 5 -12.41 -8.96 1.49
CA TYR A 5 -12.10 -9.30 2.89
C TYR A 5 -11.94 -8.06 3.78
N PHE A 6 -11.69 -6.89 3.19
CA PHE A 6 -11.47 -5.63 3.89
C PHE A 6 -12.69 -4.70 3.88
N LYS A 7 -13.83 -5.15 3.35
CA LYS A 7 -15.04 -4.33 3.26
C LYS A 7 -15.54 -3.82 4.61
N SER A 8 -15.38 -4.59 5.68
CA SER A 8 -15.77 -4.19 7.05
C SER A 8 -14.87 -3.11 7.67
N VAL A 9 -13.72 -2.82 7.06
CA VAL A 9 -12.72 -1.87 7.56
C VAL A 9 -12.46 -0.73 6.56
N GLU A 10 -13.37 -0.53 5.60
CA GLU A 10 -13.32 0.57 4.64
C GLU A 10 -13.29 1.93 5.37
N GLY A 11 -12.47 2.86 4.90
CA GLY A 11 -12.14 4.11 5.58
C GLY A 11 -11.10 3.98 6.71
N GLY A 12 -10.83 2.77 7.19
CA GLY A 12 -9.79 2.48 8.18
C GLY A 12 -8.36 2.56 7.63
N LEU A 13 -7.39 2.24 8.49
CA LEU A 13 -5.97 2.14 8.15
C LEU A 13 -5.63 0.67 7.81
N LEU A 14 -4.96 0.44 6.69
CA LEU A 14 -4.53 -0.90 6.28
C LEU A 14 -3.02 -1.09 6.53
N VAL A 15 -2.64 -2.25 7.09
CA VAL A 15 -1.23 -2.65 7.20
C VAL A 15 -0.97 -3.81 6.25
N ASP A 16 -0.10 -3.58 5.26
CA ASP A 16 0.38 -4.59 4.31
C ASP A 16 1.69 -5.18 4.86
N ALA A 17 1.56 -6.27 5.61
CA ALA A 17 2.69 -6.95 6.25
C ALA A 17 3.40 -7.90 5.26
N SER A 18 4.74 -7.87 5.26
CA SER A 18 5.59 -8.52 4.25
C SER A 18 5.29 -7.98 2.85
N CYS A 19 5.27 -6.64 2.72
CA CYS A 19 4.83 -5.97 1.49
C CYS A 19 5.75 -6.21 0.29
N GLY A 20 6.97 -6.73 0.50
CA GLY A 20 8.00 -6.83 -0.52
C GLY A 20 8.22 -5.46 -1.18
N SER A 21 8.23 -5.43 -2.50
CA SER A 21 8.35 -4.19 -3.28
C SER A 21 7.06 -3.34 -3.34
N GLY A 22 6.07 -3.62 -2.49
CA GLY A 22 4.88 -2.78 -2.29
C GLY A 22 3.81 -2.88 -3.37
N LEU A 23 3.71 -3.99 -4.10
CA LEU A 23 2.71 -4.14 -5.16
C LEU A 23 1.28 -3.99 -4.62
N PHE A 24 0.96 -4.63 -3.50
CA PHE A 24 -0.36 -4.55 -2.89
C PHE A 24 -0.56 -3.23 -2.15
N SER A 25 0.43 -2.77 -1.40
CA SER A 25 0.45 -1.42 -0.81
C SER A 25 0.03 -0.34 -1.81
N ARG A 26 0.63 -0.32 -3.02
CA ARG A 26 0.25 0.63 -4.07
C ARG A 26 -1.17 0.41 -4.59
N LYS A 27 -1.62 -0.83 -4.78
CA LYS A 27 -2.99 -1.13 -5.23
C LYS A 27 -4.04 -0.66 -4.21
N PHE A 28 -3.80 -0.91 -2.92
CA PHE A 28 -4.69 -0.49 -1.84
C PHE A 28 -4.69 1.03 -1.67
N ALA A 29 -3.53 1.67 -1.74
CA ALA A 29 -3.46 3.12 -1.71
C ALA A 29 -4.21 3.74 -2.89
N LYS A 30 -4.06 3.17 -4.10
CA LYS A 30 -4.79 3.62 -5.29
C LYS A 30 -6.30 3.45 -5.22
N SER A 31 -6.82 2.43 -4.53
CA SER A 31 -8.26 2.23 -4.48
C SER A 31 -8.99 3.37 -3.77
N GLY A 32 -8.31 4.09 -2.86
CA GLY A 32 -8.94 5.14 -2.06
C GLY A 32 -9.93 4.61 -1.02
N SER A 33 -9.98 3.29 -0.82
CA SER A 33 -10.89 2.62 0.11
C SER A 33 -10.45 2.74 1.57
N PHE A 34 -9.24 3.22 1.83
CA PHE A 34 -8.62 3.29 3.16
C PHE A 34 -8.13 4.71 3.41
N SER A 35 -8.15 5.15 4.67
CA SER A 35 -7.57 6.45 5.08
C SER A 35 -6.04 6.47 4.95
N GLY A 36 -5.41 5.31 4.92
CA GLY A 36 -3.99 5.15 4.62
C GLY A 36 -3.58 3.69 4.50
N VAL A 37 -2.38 3.47 3.96
CA VAL A 37 -1.77 2.14 3.86
C VAL A 37 -0.35 2.20 4.40
N ILE A 38 -0.04 1.34 5.36
CA ILE A 38 1.31 1.15 5.91
C ILE A 38 1.93 -0.08 5.26
N ALA A 39 3.02 0.14 4.52
CA ALA A 39 3.85 -0.94 3.97
C ALA A 39 4.89 -1.35 5.01
N LEU A 40 4.91 -2.63 5.39
CA LEU A 40 5.84 -3.18 6.38
C LEU A 40 6.58 -4.38 5.80
N ASP A 41 7.91 -4.36 5.88
CA ASP A 41 8.78 -5.47 5.48
C ASP A 41 10.03 -5.50 6.37
N PHE A 42 10.63 -6.67 6.55
CA PHE A 42 11.89 -6.83 7.26
C PHE A 42 13.08 -6.36 6.42
N SER A 43 13.01 -6.53 5.09
CA SER A 43 14.11 -6.19 4.20
C SER A 43 14.10 -4.70 3.87
N GLU A 44 15.16 -4.01 4.28
CA GLU A 44 15.39 -2.61 3.90
C GLU A 44 15.41 -2.44 2.37
N ASN A 45 16.06 -3.36 1.63
CA ASN A 45 16.07 -3.33 0.17
C ASN A 45 14.66 -3.39 -0.43
N MET A 46 13.76 -4.18 0.16
CA MET A 46 12.36 -4.24 -0.29
C MET A 46 11.63 -2.93 -0.02
N LEU A 47 11.83 -2.32 1.16
CA LEU A 47 11.26 -1.03 1.50
C LEU A 47 11.78 0.10 0.60
N LEU A 48 13.08 0.12 0.28
CA LEU A 48 13.67 1.06 -0.67
C LEU A 48 13.04 0.92 -2.07
N GLN A 49 12.91 -0.32 -2.58
CA GLN A 49 12.23 -0.56 -3.85
C GLN A 49 10.75 -0.17 -3.82
N CYS A 50 10.04 -0.47 -2.73
CA CYS A 50 8.67 -0.05 -2.51
C CYS A 50 8.52 1.47 -2.62
N TYR A 51 9.38 2.20 -1.91
CA TYR A 51 9.43 3.66 -1.92
C TYR A 51 9.74 4.23 -3.30
N ASP A 52 10.72 3.68 -4.02
CA ASP A 52 11.06 4.09 -5.38
C ASP A 52 9.89 3.89 -6.35
N PHE A 53 9.16 2.78 -6.22
CA PHE A 53 7.97 2.55 -7.04
C PHE A 53 6.81 3.48 -6.68
N ILE A 54 6.63 3.84 -5.41
CA ILE A 54 5.64 4.83 -4.98
C ILE A 54 5.98 6.20 -5.59
N LYS A 55 7.25 6.62 -5.55
CA LYS A 55 7.71 7.88 -6.15
C LYS A 55 7.50 7.97 -7.66
N LYS A 56 7.56 6.85 -8.36
CA LYS A 56 7.31 6.80 -9.81
C LYS A 56 5.83 6.86 -10.16
N ASP A 57 4.94 6.82 -9.16
CA ASP A 57 3.50 6.76 -9.35
C ASP A 57 2.82 8.09 -9.00
N ALA A 58 2.69 8.96 -10.00
CA ALA A 58 2.12 10.30 -9.81
C ALA A 58 0.69 10.28 -9.22
N THR A 59 -0.07 9.20 -9.42
CA THR A 59 -1.44 9.07 -8.87
C THR A 59 -1.48 8.89 -7.35
N LEU A 60 -0.35 8.53 -6.74
CA LEU A 60 -0.19 8.38 -5.29
C LEU A 60 0.41 9.63 -4.63
N LEU A 61 1.07 10.51 -5.41
CA LEU A 61 1.76 11.70 -4.87
C LEU A 61 0.88 12.95 -4.82
N ASN A 62 -0.24 12.98 -5.56
CA ASN A 62 -1.11 14.16 -5.71
C ASN A 62 -2.44 14.03 -4.94
N ARG A 63 -2.45 13.34 -3.80
CA ARG A 63 -3.65 13.18 -2.95
C ARG A 63 -3.63 14.10 -1.75
#